data_AF-A0A5C5WJS6-F1
#
_entry.id   AF-A0A5C5WJS6-F1
#
_cell.length_a   1.000
_cell.length_b   1.000
_cell.length_c   1.000
_cell.angle_alpha   90.00
_cell.angle_beta   90.00
_cell.angle_gamma   90.00
#
_symmetry.space_group_name_H-M   'P 1'
#
loop_
_entity.id
_entity.type
_entity.pdbx_description
1 polymer ?
#
loop_
_entity_poly.entity_id
_entity_poly.type
_entity_poly.pdbx_seq_one_letter_code
_entity_poly.pdbx_strand_id
1 'polypeptide(L)'
;MASTIEEIHPELFAYAMDMTERVASLVMFRPEFKGNVQKEDLRQEFLLHVLEHVDQFDPQRGDHDVFVNMLIRNCIAKLIRETNRMKSRPPAGMGMESTDEVVETVDGTHEEMFRSLGIDDKDRRTLGETNDVFELMDMTEGVEHLIRTLPRGYRTIARRLMTCSRAEAGRELGISRRRMAAAVEVIRDHFGQADWLEN
;
A
#
# COMPACT_ATOMS: atom_id res chain seq x y z
N MET A 1 3.85 -29.46 -27.53
CA MET A 1 3.90 -28.02 -27.22
C MET A 1 2.90 -27.80 -26.10
N ALA A 2 3.35 -27.41 -24.91
CA ALA A 2 2.43 -27.11 -23.83
C ALA A 2 1.66 -25.84 -24.22
N SER A 3 0.33 -25.93 -24.27
CA SER A 3 -0.51 -24.78 -24.55
C SER A 3 -0.32 -23.74 -23.46
N THR A 4 -0.13 -22.49 -23.85
CA THR A 4 0.12 -21.38 -22.92
C THR A 4 -1.17 -21.08 -22.14
N ILE A 5 -1.08 -20.60 -20.90
CA ILE A 5 -2.27 -20.20 -20.11
C ILE A 5 -3.22 -19.26 -20.86
N GLU A 6 -2.63 -18.36 -21.66
CA GLU A 6 -3.33 -17.43 -22.55
C GLU A 6 -4.18 -18.16 -23.60
N GLU A 7 -3.75 -19.34 -24.04
CA GLU A 7 -4.47 -20.18 -25.01
C GLU A 7 -5.55 -21.04 -24.36
N ILE A 8 -5.34 -21.48 -23.12
CA ILE A 8 -6.26 -22.39 -22.41
C ILE A 8 -7.38 -21.60 -21.72
N HIS A 9 -7.04 -20.49 -21.06
CA HIS A 9 -7.97 -19.66 -20.28
C HIS A 9 -7.72 -18.16 -20.51
N PRO A 10 -8.05 -17.62 -21.69
CA PRO A 10 -7.75 -16.23 -22.05
C PRO A 10 -8.43 -15.20 -21.12
N GLU A 11 -9.67 -15.45 -20.72
CA GLU A 11 -10.42 -14.54 -19.82
C GLU A 11 -9.79 -14.48 -18.42
N LEU A 12 -9.37 -15.64 -17.89
CA LEU A 12 -8.69 -15.73 -16.60
C LEU A 12 -7.37 -14.98 -16.63
N PHE A 13 -6.58 -15.17 -17.70
CA PHE A 13 -5.29 -14.50 -17.86
C PHE A 13 -5.45 -12.98 -17.97
N ALA A 14 -6.37 -12.50 -18.80
CA ALA A 14 -6.64 -11.07 -18.94
C ALA A 14 -7.11 -10.44 -17.60
N TYR A 15 -8.00 -11.13 -16.89
CA TYR A 15 -8.46 -10.69 -15.58
C TYR A 15 -7.33 -10.66 -14.54
N ALA A 16 -6.45 -11.68 -14.53
CA ALA A 16 -5.30 -11.71 -13.64
C ALA A 16 -4.33 -10.55 -13.90
N MET A 17 -4.05 -10.22 -15.17
CA MET A 17 -3.18 -9.09 -15.51
C MET A 17 -3.73 -7.76 -14.99
N ASP A 18 -5.02 -7.47 -15.20
CA ASP A 18 -5.65 -6.24 -14.69
C ASP A 18 -5.74 -6.23 -13.15
N MET A 19 -6.09 -7.36 -12.54
CA MET A 19 -6.26 -7.44 -11.09
C MET A 19 -4.92 -7.32 -10.36
N THR A 20 -3.85 -7.96 -10.84
CA THR A 20 -2.52 -7.87 -10.18
C THR A 20 -1.99 -6.44 -10.18
N GLU A 21 -2.13 -5.72 -11.30
CA GLU A 21 -1.76 -4.30 -11.42
C GLU A 21 -2.51 -3.41 -10.44
N ARG A 22 -3.84 -3.57 -10.39
CA ARG A 22 -4.71 -2.80 -9.49
C ARG A 22 -4.40 -3.10 -8.02
N VAL A 23 -4.26 -4.37 -7.67
CA VAL A 23 -4.04 -4.80 -6.28
C VAL A 23 -2.64 -4.44 -5.80
N ALA A 24 -1.61 -4.56 -6.64
CA ALA A 24 -0.25 -4.11 -6.31
C ALA A 24 -0.25 -2.62 -5.97
N SER A 25 -0.94 -1.80 -6.78
CA SER A 25 -1.09 -0.35 -6.52
C SER A 25 -1.81 -0.05 -5.20
N LEU A 26 -2.71 -0.93 -4.74
CA LEU A 26 -3.44 -0.74 -3.48
C LEU A 26 -2.63 -1.21 -2.27
N VAL A 27 -1.97 -2.36 -2.38
CA VAL A 27 -1.30 -3.01 -1.25
C VAL A 27 0.10 -2.47 -1.00
N MET A 28 0.76 -1.85 -1.98
CA MET A 28 2.11 -1.29 -1.81
C MET A 28 2.21 -0.27 -0.66
N PHE A 29 1.10 0.36 -0.28
CA PHE A 29 1.05 1.31 0.84
C PHE A 29 0.94 0.66 2.22
N ARG A 30 0.78 -0.66 2.30
CA ARG A 30 0.71 -1.37 3.58
C ARG A 30 2.07 -1.35 4.29
N PRO A 31 2.12 -1.29 5.64
CA PRO A 31 3.37 -1.26 6.39
C PRO A 31 4.30 -2.46 6.14
N GLU A 32 3.75 -3.60 5.73
CA GLU A 32 4.55 -4.79 5.40
C GLU A 32 5.32 -4.63 4.08
N PHE A 33 4.86 -3.79 3.16
CA PHE A 33 5.43 -3.63 1.82
C PHE A 33 6.04 -2.26 1.55
N LYS A 34 5.52 -1.21 2.20
CA LYS A 34 5.92 0.18 1.98
C LYS A 34 7.43 0.35 2.18
N GLY A 35 8.09 0.85 1.15
CA GLY A 35 9.55 1.08 1.07
C GLY A 35 10.37 -0.20 0.85
N ASN A 36 9.91 -1.34 1.34
CA ASN A 36 10.65 -2.60 1.24
C ASN A 36 10.51 -3.34 -0.09
N VAL A 37 9.41 -3.12 -0.81
CA VAL A 37 9.05 -3.88 -2.03
C VAL A 37 8.48 -2.92 -3.07
N GLN A 38 8.94 -3.02 -4.32
CA GLN A 38 8.42 -2.18 -5.40
C GLN A 38 7.07 -2.71 -5.89
N LYS A 39 6.28 -1.83 -6.51
CA LYS A 39 4.99 -2.21 -7.11
C LYS A 39 5.16 -3.36 -8.12
N GLU A 40 6.23 -3.32 -8.91
CA GLU A 40 6.51 -4.33 -9.93
C GLU A 40 6.81 -5.70 -9.31
N ASP A 41 7.55 -5.75 -8.21
CA ASP A 41 7.83 -6.99 -7.49
C ASP A 41 6.53 -7.64 -6.98
N LEU A 42 5.62 -6.84 -6.42
CA LEU A 42 4.30 -7.32 -5.98
C LEU A 42 3.48 -7.86 -7.14
N ARG A 43 3.48 -7.16 -8.28
CA ARG A 43 2.77 -7.59 -9.49
C ARG A 43 3.30 -8.94 -9.98
N GLN A 44 4.62 -9.09 -10.02
CA GLN A 44 5.28 -10.32 -10.45
C GLN A 44 4.96 -11.48 -9.50
N GLU A 45 5.03 -11.27 -8.19
CA GLU A 45 4.72 -12.31 -7.20
C GLU A 45 3.25 -12.75 -7.27
N PHE A 46 2.31 -11.82 -7.48
CA PHE A 46 0.91 -12.15 -7.67
C PHE A 46 0.68 -12.94 -8.96
N LEU A 47 1.31 -12.54 -10.07
CA LEU A 47 1.17 -13.23 -11.34
C LEU A 47 1.77 -14.64 -11.26
N LEU A 48 2.96 -14.77 -10.68
CA LEU A 48 3.59 -16.06 -10.43
C LEU A 48 2.66 -16.99 -9.63
N HIS A 49 2.08 -16.48 -8.54
CA HIS A 49 1.16 -17.28 -7.73
C HIS A 49 -0.10 -17.72 -8.51
N VAL A 50 -0.62 -16.88 -9.40
CA VAL A 50 -1.72 -17.25 -10.29
C VAL A 50 -1.29 -18.33 -11.28
N LEU A 51 -0.13 -18.18 -11.92
CA LEU A 51 0.40 -19.16 -12.88
C LEU A 51 0.67 -20.52 -12.24
N GLU A 52 1.18 -20.54 -11.01
CA GLU A 52 1.44 -21.77 -10.25
C GLU A 52 0.18 -22.58 -9.91
N HIS A 53 -1.00 -21.94 -9.92
CA HIS A 53 -2.25 -22.56 -9.48
C HIS A 53 -3.32 -22.57 -10.57
N VAL A 54 -3.05 -22.09 -11.78
CA VAL A 54 -4.08 -21.99 -12.83
C VAL A 54 -4.64 -23.35 -13.24
N ASP A 55 -3.82 -24.40 -13.17
CA ASP A 55 -4.20 -25.78 -13.47
C ASP A 55 -5.31 -26.31 -12.55
N GLN A 56 -5.55 -25.64 -11.42
CA GLN A 56 -6.62 -25.95 -10.47
C GLN A 56 -7.95 -25.27 -10.81
N PHE A 57 -7.99 -24.41 -11.82
CA PHE A 57 -9.22 -23.75 -12.24
C PHE A 57 -10.17 -24.73 -12.93
N ASP A 58 -11.40 -24.80 -12.42
CA ASP A 58 -12.48 -25.59 -12.99
C ASP A 58 -13.68 -24.68 -13.31
N PRO A 59 -13.95 -24.39 -14.60
CA PRO A 59 -15.07 -23.56 -15.03
C PRO A 59 -16.44 -24.07 -14.58
N GLN A 60 -16.58 -25.37 -14.25
CA GLN A 60 -17.85 -25.92 -13.77
C GLN A 60 -18.12 -25.61 -12.29
N ARG A 61 -17.09 -25.22 -11.53
CA ARG A 61 -17.17 -24.97 -10.08
C ARG A 61 -17.31 -23.50 -9.73
N GLY A 62 -17.01 -22.59 -10.65
CA GLY A 62 -17.19 -21.15 -10.44
C GLY A 62 -16.50 -20.28 -11.49
N ASP A 63 -16.65 -18.98 -11.30
CA ASP A 63 -16.17 -17.96 -12.22
C ASP A 63 -14.66 -17.69 -12.04
N HIS A 64 -13.99 -17.33 -13.14
CA HIS A 64 -12.55 -17.08 -13.16
C HIS A 64 -12.14 -15.88 -12.29
N ASP A 65 -13.00 -14.87 -12.17
CA ASP A 65 -12.76 -13.68 -11.36
C ASP A 65 -12.70 -14.00 -9.86
N VAL A 66 -13.60 -14.85 -9.37
CA VAL A 66 -13.63 -15.36 -7.99
C VAL A 66 -12.37 -16.18 -7.70
N PHE A 67 -11.98 -17.04 -8.63
CA PHE A 67 -10.78 -17.86 -8.50
C PHE A 67 -9.51 -17.00 -8.38
N VAL A 68 -9.30 -16.07 -9.31
CA VAL A 68 -8.15 -15.15 -9.29
C VAL A 68 -8.16 -14.26 -8.05
N ASN A 69 -9.32 -13.73 -7.64
CA ASN A 69 -9.47 -12.95 -6.42
C ASN A 69 -9.01 -13.74 -5.18
N MET A 70 -9.38 -15.02 -5.11
CA MET A 70 -8.98 -15.90 -4.01
C MET A 70 -7.45 -16.11 -4.01
N LEU A 71 -6.85 -16.41 -5.16
CA LEU A 71 -5.41 -16.62 -5.27
C LEU A 71 -4.62 -15.36 -4.87
N ILE A 72 -5.01 -14.19 -5.36
CA ILE A 72 -4.34 -12.93 -5.00
C ILE A 72 -4.47 -12.64 -3.50
N ARG A 73 -5.65 -12.86 -2.90
CA ARG A 73 -5.82 -12.73 -1.43
C ARG A 73 -4.92 -13.69 -0.65
N ASN A 74 -4.81 -14.93 -1.10
CA ASN A 74 -3.96 -15.93 -0.46
C ASN A 74 -2.48 -15.57 -0.59
N CYS A 75 -2.06 -15.06 -1.75
CA CYS A 75 -0.71 -14.56 -1.99
C CYS A 75 -0.38 -13.41 -1.04
N ILE A 76 -1.24 -12.38 -0.95
CA ILE A 76 -1.05 -11.26 -0.01
C ILE A 76 -0.91 -11.76 1.43
N ALA A 77 -1.78 -12.68 1.85
CA ALA A 77 -1.72 -13.24 3.19
C ALA A 77 -0.41 -14.04 3.43
N LYS A 78 0.07 -14.78 2.42
CA LYS A 78 1.37 -15.47 2.45
C LYS A 78 2.51 -14.45 2.65
N LEU A 79 2.58 -13.42 1.82
CA LEU A 79 3.63 -12.41 1.88
C LEU A 79 3.66 -11.67 3.23
N ILE A 80 2.50 -11.23 3.74
CA ILE A 80 2.40 -10.59 5.06
C ILE A 80 2.92 -11.52 6.16
N ARG A 81 2.57 -12.81 6.12
CA ARG A 81 3.04 -13.81 7.09
C ARG A 81 4.55 -14.01 7.01
N GLU A 82 5.11 -14.03 5.81
CA GLU A 82 6.56 -14.17 5.59
C GLU A 82 7.31 -12.94 6.12
N THR A 83 6.86 -11.72 5.80
CA THR A 83 7.44 -10.49 6.34
C THR A 83 7.38 -10.44 7.87
N ASN A 84 6.25 -10.82 8.46
CA ASN A 84 6.10 -10.83 9.92
C ASN A 84 6.96 -11.93 10.56
N ARG A 85 7.09 -13.10 9.92
CA ARG A 85 7.98 -14.17 10.39
C ARG A 85 9.43 -13.71 10.38
N MET A 86 9.88 -13.00 9.35
CA MET A 86 11.25 -12.46 9.31
C MET A 86 11.53 -11.49 10.47
N LYS A 87 10.53 -10.70 10.89
CA LYS A 87 10.65 -9.80 12.04
C LYS A 87 10.76 -10.53 13.38
N SER A 88 10.00 -11.60 13.58
CA SER A 88 9.95 -12.33 14.86
C SER A 88 10.93 -13.51 14.95
N ARG A 89 11.40 -14.02 13.82
CA ARG A 89 12.33 -15.15 13.69
C ARG A 89 13.32 -14.87 12.55
N PRO A 90 14.26 -13.95 12.76
CA PRO A 90 15.24 -13.61 11.74
C PRO A 90 16.11 -14.83 11.36
N PRO A 91 16.68 -14.86 10.15
CA PRO A 91 17.57 -15.93 9.71
C PRO A 91 18.80 -16.08 10.62
N ALA A 92 19.44 -17.25 10.60
CA ALA A 92 20.68 -17.50 11.34
C ALA A 92 21.75 -16.45 10.98
N GLY A 93 22.36 -15.84 12.00
CA GLY A 93 23.32 -14.74 11.84
C GLY A 93 22.71 -13.34 11.95
N MET A 94 21.38 -13.24 12.10
CA MET A 94 20.68 -11.98 12.33
C MET A 94 19.96 -12.07 13.68
N GLY A 95 20.30 -11.19 14.62
CA GLY A 95 19.79 -11.19 16.00
C GLY A 95 18.55 -10.31 16.18
N MET A 96 17.82 -10.55 17.26
CA MET A 96 16.79 -9.64 17.75
C MET A 96 17.28 -9.12 19.10
N GLU A 97 17.60 -7.84 19.15
CA GLU A 97 18.06 -7.15 20.36
C GLU A 97 16.92 -6.33 20.95
N SER A 98 16.93 -6.16 22.27
CA SER A 98 15.92 -5.36 22.95
C SER A 98 16.27 -3.89 22.82
N THR A 99 15.29 -3.06 22.48
CA THR A 99 15.47 -1.60 22.47
C THR A 99 15.75 -1.01 23.85
N ASP A 100 15.40 -1.75 24.91
CA ASP A 100 15.63 -1.37 26.31
C ASP A 100 17.00 -1.86 26.83
N GLU A 101 17.77 -2.57 25.99
CA GLU A 101 19.12 -3.00 26.36
C GLU A 101 20.07 -1.79 26.44
N VAL A 102 20.92 -1.77 27.45
CA VAL A 102 21.87 -0.66 27.68
C VAL A 102 23.13 -0.90 26.85
N VAL A 103 23.47 0.06 25.99
CA VAL A 103 24.63 0.03 25.10
C VAL A 103 25.62 1.13 25.45
N GLU A 104 26.90 0.89 25.16
CA GLU A 104 27.96 1.88 25.28
C GLU A 104 27.93 2.81 24.06
N THR A 105 27.91 4.12 24.31
CA THR A 105 27.88 5.15 23.29
C THR A 105 29.28 5.56 22.85
N VAL A 106 29.37 6.35 21.77
CA VAL A 106 30.65 6.83 21.20
C VAL A 106 31.46 7.69 22.19
N ASP A 107 30.80 8.36 23.13
CA ASP A 107 31.43 9.16 24.18
C ASP A 107 31.76 8.36 25.47
N GLY A 108 31.60 7.03 25.44
CA GLY A 108 31.87 6.13 26.57
C GLY A 108 30.81 6.21 27.67
N THR A 109 29.67 6.83 27.40
CA THR A 109 28.51 6.80 28.30
C THR A 109 27.65 5.57 28.02
N HIS A 110 26.61 5.37 28.83
CA HIS A 110 25.71 4.21 28.72
C HIS A 110 24.29 4.72 28.62
N GLU A 111 23.57 4.28 27.59
CA GLU A 111 22.16 4.60 27.41
C GLU A 111 21.37 3.42 26.88
N GLU A 112 20.05 3.48 26.98
CA GLU A 112 19.16 2.51 26.34
C GLU A 112 19.30 2.61 24.82
N MET A 113 19.42 1.48 24.13
CA MET A 113 19.62 1.39 22.69
C MET A 113 18.62 2.21 21.89
N PHE A 114 17.37 2.30 22.35
CA PHE A 114 16.34 3.14 21.72
C PHE A 114 16.74 4.61 21.55
N ARG A 115 17.52 5.17 22.47
CA ARG A 115 17.93 6.59 22.43
C ARG A 115 18.97 6.86 21.36
N SER A 116 19.77 5.85 21.03
CA SER A 116 20.77 5.92 19.97
C SER A 116 20.17 5.70 18.57
N LEU A 117 18.93 5.20 18.48
CA LEU A 117 18.25 4.97 17.20
C LEU A 117 17.67 6.29 16.65
N GLY A 118 18.12 6.68 15.46
CA GLY A 118 17.69 7.88 14.76
C GLY A 118 16.65 7.64 13.67
N ILE A 119 16.24 8.73 13.02
CA ILE A 119 15.43 8.70 11.80
C ILE A 119 16.14 7.90 10.69
N ASP A 120 17.45 8.01 10.59
CA ASP A 120 18.26 7.28 9.60
C ASP A 120 18.17 5.76 9.79
N ASP A 121 18.07 5.27 11.04
CA ASP A 121 17.90 3.84 11.32
C ASP A 121 16.51 3.33 10.91
N LYS A 122 15.47 4.15 11.14
CA LYS A 122 14.11 3.88 10.66
C LYS A 122 14.07 3.84 9.13
N ASP A 123 14.72 4.78 8.47
CA ASP A 123 14.73 4.90 7.02
C ASP A 123 15.48 3.75 6.36
N ARG A 124 16.67 3.41 6.89
CA ARG A 124 17.42 2.21 6.51
C ARG A 124 16.59 0.93 6.67
N ARG A 125 15.86 0.79 7.79
CA ARG A 125 15.01 -0.38 8.06
C ARG A 125 13.82 -0.48 7.12
N THR A 126 13.22 0.64 6.73
CA THR A 126 12.02 0.68 5.88
C THR A 126 12.34 0.82 4.41
N LEU A 127 13.63 0.95 4.05
CA LEU A 127 14.08 1.36 2.73
C LEU A 127 13.32 2.60 2.25
N GLY A 128 13.01 3.49 3.20
CA GLY A 128 12.28 4.72 2.98
C GLY A 128 13.20 5.91 3.14
N GLU A 129 12.71 7.07 2.72
CA GLU A 129 13.31 8.36 3.02
C GLU A 129 12.33 9.12 3.90
N THR A 130 12.80 9.62 5.05
CA THR A 130 12.04 10.59 5.83
C THR A 130 12.07 11.89 5.07
N ASN A 131 10.91 12.29 4.55
CA ASN A 131 10.72 13.60 3.92
C ASN A 131 11.27 14.69 4.85
N ASP A 132 11.94 15.66 4.26
CA ASP A 132 12.36 16.86 4.99
C ASP A 132 11.13 17.49 5.65
N VAL A 133 11.31 18.02 6.87
CA VAL A 133 10.26 18.73 7.59
C VAL A 133 9.71 19.87 6.74
N PHE A 134 10.58 20.55 5.98
CA PHE A 134 10.16 21.60 5.05
C PHE A 134 9.32 21.05 3.89
N GLU A 135 9.75 19.97 3.24
CA GLU A 135 8.96 19.31 2.19
C GLU A 135 7.59 18.82 2.70
N LEU A 136 7.52 18.32 3.94
CA LEU A 136 6.25 17.93 4.56
C LEU A 136 5.35 19.14 4.80
N MET A 137 5.91 20.27 5.24
CA MET A 137 5.17 21.52 5.42
C MET A 137 4.66 22.04 4.07
N ASP A 138 5.49 22.05 3.03
CA ASP A 138 5.13 22.49 1.68
C ASP A 138 4.03 21.60 1.08
N MET A 139 4.16 20.28 1.23
CA MET A 139 3.12 19.32 0.81
C MET A 139 1.81 19.56 1.56
N THR A 140 1.87 19.79 2.88
CA THR A 140 0.68 20.05 3.70
C THR A 140 0.01 21.36 3.29
N GLU A 141 0.79 22.40 3.00
CA GLU A 141 0.31 23.68 2.51
C GLU A 141 -0.32 23.55 1.12
N GLY A 142 0.32 22.82 0.21
CA GLY A 142 -0.20 22.52 -1.13
C GLY A 142 -1.54 21.79 -1.08
N VAL A 143 -1.67 20.76 -0.24
CA VAL A 143 -2.94 20.03 -0.04
C VAL A 143 -4.03 20.96 0.51
N GLU A 144 -3.73 21.78 1.52
CA GLU A 144 -4.73 22.72 2.07
C GLU A 144 -5.11 23.81 1.07
N HIS A 145 -4.16 24.27 0.23
CA HIS A 145 -4.45 25.19 -0.88
C HIS A 145 -5.47 24.58 -1.85
N LEU A 146 -5.28 23.32 -2.27
CA LEU A 146 -6.22 22.62 -3.16
C LEU A 146 -7.59 22.42 -2.51
N ILE A 147 -7.64 22.13 -1.22
CA ILE A 147 -8.91 22.05 -0.48
C ILE A 147 -9.63 23.40 -0.48
N ARG A 148 -8.91 24.53 -0.42
CA ARG A 148 -9.50 25.87 -0.47
C ARG A 148 -10.01 26.23 -1.86
N THR A 149 -9.42 25.72 -2.94
CA THR A 149 -9.86 26.00 -4.31
C THR A 149 -11.06 25.14 -4.74
N LEU A 150 -11.32 24.01 -4.06
CA LEU A 150 -12.54 23.22 -4.28
C LEU A 150 -13.83 24.04 -4.09
N PRO A 151 -14.93 23.71 -4.79
CA PRO A 151 -16.24 24.28 -4.50
C PRO A 151 -16.68 23.96 -3.06
N ARG A 152 -17.36 24.92 -2.40
CA ARG A 152 -17.66 24.90 -0.95
C ARG A 152 -18.23 23.57 -0.44
N GLY A 153 -19.12 22.93 -1.21
CA GLY A 153 -19.76 21.67 -0.83
C GLY A 153 -18.81 20.46 -0.74
N TYR A 154 -17.68 20.49 -1.47
CA TYR A 154 -16.71 19.39 -1.52
C TYR A 154 -15.58 19.53 -0.50
N ARG A 155 -15.32 20.74 0.01
CA ARG A 155 -14.24 20.99 0.99
C ARG A 155 -14.42 20.16 2.27
N THR A 156 -15.65 20.12 2.78
CA THR A 156 -15.99 19.35 4.00
C THR A 156 -15.81 17.85 3.77
N ILE A 157 -16.15 17.37 2.58
CA ILE A 157 -15.95 15.96 2.19
C ILE A 157 -14.46 15.64 2.11
N ALA A 158 -13.67 16.47 1.42
CA ALA A 158 -12.22 16.32 1.31
C ALA A 158 -11.52 16.24 2.68
N ARG A 159 -11.86 17.16 3.60
CA ARG A 159 -11.30 17.15 4.96
C ARG A 159 -11.67 15.91 5.76
N ARG A 160 -12.88 15.38 5.60
CA ARG A 160 -13.28 14.13 6.27
C ARG A 160 -12.58 12.90 5.71
N LEU A 161 -12.27 12.91 4.41
CA LEU A 161 -11.52 11.82 3.77
C LEU A 161 -10.05 11.77 4.22
N MET A 162 -9.50 12.85 4.80
CA MET A 162 -8.15 12.84 5.38
C MET A 162 -8.07 11.98 6.64
N THR A 163 -9.17 11.83 7.38
CA THR A 163 -9.19 11.18 8.70
C THR A 163 -10.02 9.90 8.74
N CYS A 164 -10.92 9.70 7.78
CA CYS A 164 -11.92 8.62 7.81
C CYS A 164 -12.11 7.98 6.43
N SER A 165 -12.62 6.74 6.42
CA SER A 165 -12.98 6.06 5.17
C SER A 165 -14.19 6.72 4.48
N ARG A 166 -14.37 6.48 3.17
CA ARG A 166 -15.52 6.98 2.39
C ARG A 166 -16.88 6.60 3.02
N ALA A 167 -16.96 5.39 3.58
CA ALA A 167 -18.19 4.88 4.19
C ALA A 167 -18.48 5.54 5.54
N GLU A 168 -17.46 5.86 6.33
CA GLU A 168 -17.58 6.60 7.58
C GLU A 168 -17.94 8.07 7.32
N ALA A 169 -17.18 8.74 6.45
CA ALA A 169 -17.46 10.10 6.05
C ALA A 169 -18.87 10.25 5.46
N GLY A 170 -19.34 9.27 4.70
CA GLY A 170 -20.70 9.28 4.14
C GLY A 170 -21.79 9.17 5.21
N ARG A 171 -21.58 8.32 6.22
CA ARG A 171 -22.49 8.19 7.37
C ARG A 171 -22.53 9.46 8.20
N GLU A 172 -21.37 10.03 8.51
CA GLU A 172 -21.28 11.27 9.30
C GLU A 172 -21.89 12.48 8.60
N LEU A 173 -21.67 12.60 7.29
CA LEU A 173 -22.16 13.74 6.50
C LEU A 173 -23.58 13.53 5.96
N GLY A 174 -24.23 12.39 6.27
CA GLY A 174 -25.60 12.09 5.82
C GLY A 174 -25.76 11.97 4.30
N ILE A 175 -24.70 11.58 3.59
CA ILE A 175 -24.69 11.48 2.12
C ILE A 175 -24.65 10.01 1.67
N SER A 176 -25.44 9.71 0.63
CA SER A 176 -25.51 8.35 0.08
C SER A 176 -24.16 7.92 -0.54
N ARG A 177 -23.91 6.60 -0.59
CA ARG A 177 -22.70 6.05 -1.23
C ARG A 177 -22.50 6.55 -2.66
N ARG A 178 -23.58 6.65 -3.44
CA ARG A 178 -23.54 7.17 -4.82
C ARG A 178 -23.09 8.62 -4.86
N ARG A 179 -23.61 9.46 -3.96
CA ARG A 179 -23.22 10.88 -3.87
C ARG A 179 -21.80 11.05 -3.36
N MET A 180 -21.37 10.21 -2.43
CA MET A 180 -19.98 10.16 -1.97
C MET A 180 -19.02 9.79 -3.10
N ALA A 181 -19.34 8.77 -3.91
CA ALA A 181 -18.53 8.38 -5.06
C ALA A 181 -18.40 9.54 -6.06
N ALA A 182 -19.52 10.18 -6.42
CA ALA A 182 -19.50 11.35 -7.31
C ALA A 182 -18.69 12.52 -6.74
N ALA A 183 -18.77 12.76 -5.42
CA ALA A 183 -17.97 13.79 -4.76
C ALA A 183 -16.47 13.49 -4.79
N VAL A 184 -16.09 12.23 -4.62
CA VAL A 184 -14.69 11.80 -4.71
C VAL A 184 -14.14 11.99 -6.11
N GLU A 185 -14.91 11.68 -7.16
CA GLU A 185 -14.48 11.93 -8.55
C GLU A 185 -14.25 13.42 -8.80
N VAL A 186 -15.16 14.29 -8.38
CA VAL A 186 -14.96 15.75 -8.50
C VAL A 186 -13.70 16.23 -7.75
N ILE A 187 -13.45 15.69 -6.55
CA ILE A 187 -12.26 16.04 -5.77
C ILE A 187 -10.99 15.55 -6.49
N ARG A 188 -11.01 14.33 -7.04
CA ARG A 188 -9.89 13.76 -7.79
C ARG A 188 -9.58 14.56 -9.05
N ASP A 189 -10.59 14.90 -9.84
CA ASP A 189 -10.43 15.70 -11.04
C ASP A 189 -9.82 17.07 -10.71
N HIS A 190 -10.31 17.71 -9.65
CA HIS A 190 -9.79 19.00 -9.19
C HIS A 190 -8.32 18.91 -8.75
N PHE A 191 -7.94 17.84 -8.06
CA PHE A 191 -6.56 17.64 -7.60
C PHE A 191 -5.64 17.18 -8.75
N GLY A 192 -6.18 16.48 -9.75
CA GLY A 192 -5.45 16.04 -10.94
C GLY A 192 -5.22 17.15 -11.98
N GLN A 193 -5.99 18.23 -11.94
CA GLN A 193 -5.78 19.43 -12.74
C GLN A 193 -4.73 20.38 -12.15
N ALA A 194 -4.35 20.19 -10.88
CA ALA A 194 -3.25 20.91 -10.29
C ALA A 194 -1.93 20.35 -10.86
N ASP A 195 -1.13 21.22 -11.46
CA ASP A 195 0.20 20.83 -11.92
C ASP A 195 1.13 20.78 -10.71
N TRP A 196 1.67 19.61 -10.39
CA TRP A 196 2.43 19.33 -9.17
C TRP A 196 3.92 19.73 -9.29
N LEU A 197 4.30 20.48 -10.34
CA LEU A 197 5.69 20.76 -10.73
C LEU A 197 6.09 22.25 -10.68
N GLU A 198 5.23 23.16 -10.22
CA GLU A 198 5.54 24.61 -10.17
C GLU A 198 5.57 25.24 -8.76
N ASN A 199 5.79 24.46 -7.71
CA ASN A 199 6.23 25.02 -6.42
C ASN A 199 7.51 24.33 -5.95
#